data_AF-K1TW15-F1
#
_entry.id   AF-K1TW15-F1
#
_cell.length_a   1.000
_cell.length_b   1.000
_cell.length_c   1.000
_cell.angle_alpha   90.00
_cell.angle_beta   90.00
_cell.angle_gamma   90.00
#
_symmetry.space_group_name_H-M   'P 1'
#
loop_
_entity.id
_entity.type
_entity.pdbx_description
1 polymer ?
#
loop_
_entity_poly.entity_id
_entity_poly.type
_entity_poly.pdbx_seq_one_letter_code
_entity_poly.pdbx_strand_id
1 'polypeptide(L)'
;MSKLVFALGIRHVGAKAAKLLSDNFRDIDSIMNSSAEDISKIDGFGLIMAQSVVDFMSMPQSQKLIADLKAAGVNMKAEDTHIDNRFSGK
;
A
#
# COMPACT_ATOMS: atom_id res chain seq x y z
N MET A 1 -4.68 -2.92 4.71
CA MET A 1 -3.73 -1.78 4.79
C MET A 1 -4.21 -0.43 4.23
N SER A 2 -5.44 -0.28 3.73
CA SER A 2 -5.87 0.99 3.09
C SER A 2 -5.86 2.20 4.02
N LYS A 3 -6.21 1.99 5.29
CA LYS A 3 -6.13 3.01 6.35
C LYS A 3 -4.68 3.42 6.64
N LEU A 4 -3.72 2.49 6.55
CA LEU A 4 -2.31 2.76 6.80
C LEU A 4 -1.72 3.63 5.69
N VAL A 5 -1.91 3.24 4.43
CA VAL A 5 -1.42 4.02 3.27
C VAL A 5 -2.03 5.42 3.26
N PHE A 6 -3.31 5.54 3.64
CA PHE A 6 -3.96 6.83 3.80
C PHE A 6 -3.37 7.65 4.97
N ALA A 7 -3.10 7.02 6.12
CA ALA A 7 -2.53 7.67 7.29
C ALA A 7 -1.08 8.16 7.09
N LEU A 8 -0.34 7.61 6.12
CA LEU A 8 0.99 8.09 5.75
C LEU A 8 0.95 9.49 5.11
N GLY A 9 -0.21 9.95 4.64
CA GLY A 9 -0.36 11.32 4.13
C GLY A 9 0.42 11.57 2.84
N ILE A 10 0.54 10.56 1.98
CA ILE A 10 1.26 10.68 0.71
C ILE A 10 0.55 11.71 -0.17
N ARG A 11 1.33 12.66 -0.70
CA ARG A 11 0.79 13.72 -1.56
C ARG A 11 0.08 13.13 -2.77
N HIS A 12 -1.12 13.61 -3.06
CA HIS A 12 -2.01 13.12 -4.14
C HIS A 12 -2.64 11.73 -3.92
N VAL A 13 -2.38 11.06 -2.81
CA VAL A 13 -2.96 9.73 -2.50
C VAL A 13 -4.05 9.88 -1.45
N GLY A 14 -5.30 9.93 -1.90
CA GLY A 14 -6.47 9.92 -1.02
C GLY A 14 -6.91 8.51 -0.60
N ALA A 15 -8.02 8.43 0.14
CA ALA A 15 -8.59 7.14 0.60
C ALA A 15 -8.87 6.15 -0.54
N LYS A 16 -9.32 6.64 -1.71
CA LYS A 16 -9.57 5.81 -2.89
C LYS A 16 -8.28 5.20 -3.45
N ALA A 17 -7.25 6.03 -3.60
CA ALA A 17 -5.93 5.60 -4.08
C ALA A 17 -5.27 4.63 -3.08
N ALA A 18 -5.36 4.90 -1.78
CA ALA A 18 -4.88 4.01 -0.74
C ALA A 18 -5.58 2.65 -0.75
N LYS A 19 -6.88 2.62 -1.05
CA LYS A 19 -7.63 1.37 -1.23
C LYS A 19 -7.17 0.60 -2.47
N LEU A 20 -7.04 1.27 -3.61
CA LEU A 20 -6.54 0.66 -4.85
C LEU A 20 -5.14 0.04 -4.69
N LEU A 21 -4.22 0.74 -4.02
CA LEU A 21 -2.92 0.18 -3.65
C LEU A 21 -3.08 -1.05 -2.75
N SER A 22 -4.00 -1.00 -1.80
CA SER A 22 -4.23 -2.12 -0.88
C SER A 22 -4.85 -3.35 -1.52
N ASP A 23 -5.62 -3.16 -2.59
CA ASP A 23 -6.22 -4.25 -3.37
C ASP A 23 -5.20 -4.88 -4.34
N ASN A 24 -4.24 -4.10 -4.86
CA ASN A 24 -3.24 -4.60 -5.81
C ASN A 24 -1.97 -5.14 -5.15
N PHE A 25 -1.63 -4.65 -3.95
CA PHE A 25 -0.45 -5.07 -3.21
C PHE A 25 -0.85 -5.86 -1.96
N ARG A 26 0.00 -6.81 -1.53
CA ARG A 26 -0.26 -7.62 -0.34
C ARG A 26 0.25 -6.98 0.95
N ASP A 27 1.31 -6.20 0.86
CA ASP A 27 2.00 -5.60 2.00
C ASP A 27 2.59 -4.25 1.61
N ILE A 28 2.87 -3.40 2.61
CA ILE A 28 3.57 -2.13 2.35
C ILE A 28 4.98 -2.34 1.78
N ASP A 29 5.63 -3.47 2.12
CA ASP A 29 6.94 -3.82 1.59
C ASP A 29 6.90 -4.08 0.08
N SER A 30 5.80 -4.67 -0.41
CA SER A 30 5.57 -4.83 -1.85
C SER A 30 5.44 -3.47 -2.52
N ILE A 31 4.71 -2.52 -1.91
CA ILE A 31 4.59 -1.14 -2.43
C ILE A 31 5.96 -0.46 -2.49
N MET A 32 6.79 -0.62 -1.44
CA MET A 32 8.13 -0.04 -1.39
C MET A 32 9.08 -0.61 -2.45
N ASN A 33 8.90 -1.89 -2.83
CA ASN A 33 9.69 -2.54 -3.88
C ASN A 33 9.11 -2.34 -5.29
N SER A 34 7.93 -1.76 -5.43
CA SER A 34 7.28 -1.53 -6.72
C SER A 34 7.73 -0.24 -7.38
N SER A 35 7.90 -0.30 -8.70
CA SER A 35 8.22 0.86 -9.52
C SER A 35 7.00 1.74 -9.78
N ALA A 36 7.22 3.02 -10.09
CA ALA A 36 6.15 3.96 -10.39
C ALA A 36 5.35 3.51 -11.63
N GLU A 37 6.00 2.87 -12.60
CA GLU A 37 5.32 2.28 -13.75
C GLU A 37 4.32 1.19 -13.35
N ASP A 38 4.70 0.33 -12.40
CA ASP A 38 3.84 -0.76 -11.95
C ASP A 38 2.61 -0.23 -11.21
N ILE A 39 2.81 0.75 -10.34
CA ILE A 39 1.72 1.45 -9.64
C ILE A 39 0.83 2.21 -10.63
N SER A 40 1.40 2.79 -11.70
CA SER A 40 0.63 3.52 -12.73
C SER A 40 -0.24 2.61 -13.61
N LYS A 41 0.00 1.29 -13.63
CA LYS A 41 -0.87 0.33 -14.33
C LYS A 41 -2.19 0.10 -13.59
N ILE A 42 -2.28 0.50 -12.32
CA ILE A 42 -3.50 0.36 -11.54
C ILE A 42 -4.54 1.35 -12.06
N ASP A 43 -5.73 0.84 -12.40
CA ASP A 43 -6.82 1.68 -12.89
C ASP A 43 -7.21 2.73 -11.83
N GLY A 44 -7.05 4.00 -12.18
CA GLY A 44 -7.22 5.13 -11.27
C GLY A 44 -5.94 5.71 -10.67
N PHE A 45 -4.76 5.12 -10.94
CA PHE A 45 -3.45 5.72 -10.67
C PHE A 45 -2.84 6.33 -11.92
N GLY A 46 -2.50 7.61 -11.85
CA GLY A 46 -1.68 8.27 -12.86
C GLY A 46 -0.19 8.18 -12.52
N LEU A 47 0.67 8.33 -13.53
CA LEU A 47 2.13 8.40 -13.38
C LEU A 47 2.57 9.39 -12.29
N ILE A 48 1.91 10.56 -12.17
CA ILE A 48 2.24 11.58 -11.15
C ILE A 48 1.97 11.04 -9.73
N MET A 49 0.85 10.37 -9.51
CA MET A 49 0.50 9.78 -8.21
C MET A 49 1.44 8.63 -7.88
N ALA A 50 1.71 7.76 -8.86
CA ALA A 50 2.63 6.65 -8.71
C ALA A 50 4.05 7.11 -8.35
N GLN A 51 4.56 8.13 -9.05
CA GLN A 51 5.86 8.71 -8.74
C GLN A 51 5.88 9.32 -7.33
N SER A 52 4.80 9.98 -6.91
CA SER A 52 4.69 10.53 -5.54
C SER A 52 4.73 9.44 -4.47
N VAL A 53 4.12 8.28 -4.73
CA VAL A 53 4.19 7.12 -3.83
C VAL A 53 5.61 6.59 -3.74
N VAL A 54 6.26 6.33 -4.88
CA VAL A 54 7.63 5.79 -4.90
C VAL A 54 8.62 6.76 -4.28
N ASP A 55 8.52 8.05 -4.59
CA ASP A 55 9.37 9.09 -4.00
C ASP A 55 9.19 9.13 -2.48
N PHE A 56 7.95 9.13 -2.00
CA PHE A 56 7.66 9.07 -0.57
C PHE A 56 8.23 7.80 0.07
N MET A 57 8.07 6.63 -0.54
CA MET A 57 8.57 5.34 -0.01
C MET A 57 10.11 5.25 -0.06
N SER A 58 10.74 5.95 -1.00
CA SER A 58 12.20 6.04 -1.13
C SER A 58 12.81 6.99 -0.08
N MET A 59 12.01 7.92 0.47
CA MET A 59 12.49 8.83 1.51
C MET A 59 12.83 8.07 2.80
N PRO A 60 14.02 8.33 3.40
CA PRO A 60 14.44 7.67 4.63
C PRO A 60 13.52 7.98 5.83
N GLN A 61 12.86 9.14 5.82
CA GLN A 61 11.89 9.54 6.84
C GLN A 61 10.67 8.61 6.83
N SER A 62 10.15 8.30 5.64
CA SER A 62 9.01 7.41 5.46
C SER A 62 9.38 5.98 5.84
N GLN A 63 10.56 5.50 5.43
CA GLN A 63 11.04 4.17 5.84
C GLN A 63 11.19 4.06 7.35
N LYS A 64 11.69 5.12 8.00
CA LYS A 64 11.78 5.17 9.47
C LYS A 64 10.39 5.16 10.12
N LEU A 65 9.43 5.92 9.58
CA LEU A 65 8.05 5.93 10.06
C LEU A 65 7.40 4.55 9.93
N ILE A 66 7.57 3.90 8.77
CA ILE A 66 7.10 2.53 8.53
C ILE A 66 7.74 1.58 9.54
N ALA A 67 9.07 1.64 9.73
CA ALA A 67 9.75 0.81 10.72
C ALA A 67 9.24 1.01 12.16
N ASP A 68 8.97 2.26 12.55
CA ASP A 68 8.40 2.60 13.87
C ASP A 68 6.99 2.02 14.04
N LEU A 69 6.13 2.18 13.02
CA LEU A 69 4.80 1.57 12.98
C LEU A 69 4.88 0.04 13.04
N LYS A 70 5.89 -0.57 12.40
CA LYS A 70 6.14 -2.03 12.46
C LYS A 70 6.47 -2.46 13.88
N ALA A 71 7.37 -1.71 14.53
CA ALA A 71 7.78 -1.95 15.91
C ALA A 71 6.61 -1.76 16.89
N ALA A 72 5.70 -0.83 16.60
CA ALA A 72 4.47 -0.62 17.35
C ALA A 72 3.39 -1.71 17.10
N GLY A 73 3.65 -2.69 16.24
CA GLY A 73 2.72 -3.79 15.94
C GLY A 73 1.58 -3.42 15.01
N VAL A 74 1.72 -2.33 14.23
CA VAL A 74 0.69 -1.90 13.28
C VAL A 74 0.57 -2.89 12.13
N ASN A 75 -0.66 -3.14 11.69
CA ASN A 75 -0.94 -4.07 10.59
C ASN A 75 -0.48 -3.50 9.23
N MET A 76 0.64 -4.03 8.74
CA MET A 76 1.23 -3.69 7.44
C MET A 76 0.68 -4.48 6.27
N LYS A 77 -0.13 -5.51 6.55
CA LYS A 77 -0.73 -6.36 5.54
C LYS A 77 -1.98 -5.70 4.97
N ALA A 78 -2.14 -5.84 3.66
CA ALA A 78 -3.45 -5.78 3.05
C ALA A 78 -4.35 -6.74 3.83
N GLU A 79 -5.60 -6.34 4.05
CA GLU A 79 -6.56 -7.35 4.46
C GLU A 79 -6.67 -8.24 3.23
N ASP A 80 -5.92 -9.34 3.22
CA ASP A 80 -6.18 -10.46 2.35
C ASP A 80 -7.66 -10.72 2.62
N THR A 81 -8.50 -10.40 1.65
CA THR A 81 -9.78 -11.06 1.60
C THR A 81 -9.39 -12.50 1.32
N HIS A 82 -9.07 -13.20 2.41
CA HIS A 82 -9.01 -14.62 2.45
C HIS A 82 -10.40 -14.98 1.97
N ILE A 83 -10.48 -15.34 0.70
CA ILE A 83 -11.55 -16.11 0.12
C ILE A 83 -11.74 -17.26 1.09
N ASP A 84 -12.65 -17.07 2.05
CA ASP A 84 -13.15 -18.07 2.94
C ASP A 84 -13.66 -19.20 2.05
N ASN A 85 -12.78 -20.13 1.71
CA ASN A 85 -13.13 -21.33 0.96
C ASN A 85 -13.81 -22.31 1.93
N ARG A 86 -14.82 -21.82 2.67
CA ARG A 86 -15.66 -22.57 3.62
C ARG A 86 -16.56 -23.61 2.94
N PHE A 87 -16.38 -23.87 1.64
CA PHE A 87 -17.16 -24.85 0.87
C PHE A 87 -16.33 -25.92 0.16
N SER A 88 -15.06 -26.13 0.49
CA SER A 88 -14.35 -27.36 0.09
C SER A 88 -14.10 -28.26 1.29
N GLY A 89 -15.18 -28.87 1.77
CA GLY A 89 -15.17 -29.90 2.79
C GLY A 89 -16.52 -30.62 2.69
N LYS A 90 -16.46 -31.89 2.29
CA LYS A 90 -17.57 -32.81 1.99
C LYS A 90 -18.64 -32.88 3.09
#